data_AF-A0A2A5SD86-F1
#
_entry.id   AF-A0A2A5SD86-F1
#
_cell.length_a   1.000
_cell.length_b   1.000
_cell.length_c   1.000
_cell.angle_alpha   90.00
_cell.angle_beta   90.00
_cell.angle_gamma   90.00
#
_symmetry.space_group_name_H-M   'P 1'
#
loop_
_entity.id
_entity.type
_entity.pdbx_description
1 polymer ?
#
loop_
_entity_poly.entity_id
_entity_poly.type
_entity_poly.pdbx_seq_one_letter_code
_entity_poly.pdbx_strand_id
1 'polypeptide(L)'
;MAEEGIDISSQKSELIDLDYFNECDLIITLCGDALDKCPMIPKGVNHEHWDLQDPACATGTETEILAEFRKTRDLIKEQVKMIEK
;
A
#
# COMPACT_ATOMS: atom_id res chain seq x y z
N MET A 1 1.46 12.49 2.96
CA MET A 1 2.92 12.26 2.78
C MET A 1 3.76 13.50 3.03
N ALA A 2 3.36 14.68 2.53
CA ALA A 2 4.11 15.93 2.71
C ALA A 2 4.44 16.29 4.19
N GLU A 3 3.60 15.90 5.15
CA GLU A 3 3.90 16.04 6.59
C GLU A 3 5.22 15.39 7.01
N GLU A 4 5.64 14.32 6.33
CA GLU A 4 6.92 13.61 6.55
C GLU A 4 8.00 14.05 5.54
N GLY A 5 7.77 15.12 4.76
CA GLY A 5 8.71 15.63 3.76
C GLY A 5 8.79 14.79 2.48
N ILE A 6 7.87 13.85 2.26
CA ILE A 6 7.84 12.99 1.08
C ILE A 6 6.81 13.54 0.09
N ASP A 7 7.28 13.97 -1.08
CA ASP A 7 6.43 14.38 -2.20
C ASP A 7 6.05 13.19 -3.07
N ILE A 8 4.75 12.93 -3.17
CA ILE A 8 4.16 11.89 -4.04
C ILE A 8 3.27 12.50 -5.12
N SER A 9 3.24 13.83 -5.28
CA SER A 9 2.32 14.54 -6.17
C SER A 9 2.49 14.19 -7.65
N SER A 10 3.68 13.71 -8.04
CA SER A 10 3.97 13.25 -9.40
C SER A 10 3.51 11.81 -9.68
N GLN A 11 3.15 11.04 -8.65
CA GLN A 11 2.69 9.66 -8.78
C GLN A 11 1.25 9.64 -9.32
N LYS A 12 0.90 8.58 -10.05
CA LYS A 12 -0.42 8.42 -10.67
C LYS A 12 -1.07 7.11 -10.26
N SER A 13 -2.39 7.11 -10.25
CA SER A 13 -3.17 5.89 -10.11
C SER A 13 -3.22 5.18 -11.45
N GLU A 14 -2.65 3.98 -11.51
CA GLU A 14 -2.59 3.15 -12.71
C GLU A 14 -3.13 1.75 -12.41
N LEU A 15 -3.64 1.09 -13.45
CA LEU A 15 -4.02 -0.32 -13.35
C LEU A 15 -2.76 -1.19 -13.37
N ILE A 16 -2.87 -2.41 -12.84
CA ILE A 16 -1.76 -3.37 -12.84
C ILE A 16 -1.40 -3.74 -14.28
N ASP A 17 -0.17 -3.44 -14.67
CA ASP A 17 0.46 -3.98 -15.87
C ASP A 17 0.96 -5.40 -15.55
N LEU A 18 0.44 -6.40 -16.27
CA LEU A 18 0.75 -7.80 -16.00
C LEU A 18 2.19 -8.16 -16.37
N ASP A 19 2.76 -7.53 -17.38
CA ASP A 19 4.15 -7.80 -17.78
C ASP A 19 5.10 -7.28 -16.69
N TYR A 20 4.88 -6.05 -16.23
CA TYR A 20 5.62 -5.49 -15.09
C TYR A 20 5.41 -6.30 -13.80
N PHE A 21 4.16 -6.70 -13.52
CA PHE A 21 3.81 -7.47 -12.34
C PHE A 21 4.48 -8.86 -12.29
N ASN A 22 4.67 -9.50 -13.45
CA ASN A 22 5.34 -10.79 -13.57
C ASN A 22 6.88 -10.69 -13.41
N GLU A 23 7.46 -9.51 -13.60
CA GLU A 23 8.91 -9.26 -13.50
C GLU A 23 9.34 -8.83 -12.08
N CYS A 24 8.39 -8.49 -11.20
CA CYS A 24 8.69 -8.07 -9.83
C CYS A 24 9.33 -9.20 -8.99
N ASP A 25 10.36 -8.85 -8.20
CA ASP A 25 10.97 -9.76 -7.22
C ASP A 25 10.11 -9.92 -5.94
N LEU A 26 9.39 -8.85 -5.57
CA LEU A 26 8.54 -8.77 -4.40
C LEU A 26 7.25 -8.03 -4.73
N ILE A 27 6.11 -8.64 -4.38
CA ILE A 27 4.79 -8.04 -4.50
C ILE A 27 4.24 -7.83 -3.09
N ILE A 28 3.79 -6.61 -2.80
CA ILE A 28 3.18 -6.26 -1.51
C ILE A 28 1.73 -5.83 -1.75
N THR A 29 0.77 -6.55 -1.18
CA THR A 29 -0.66 -6.18 -1.23
C THR A 29 -1.08 -5.53 0.09
N LEU A 30 -1.75 -4.37 0.03
CA LEU A 30 -1.98 -3.50 1.20
C LEU A 30 -3.37 -3.62 1.84
N CYS A 31 -4.36 -4.26 1.21
CA CYS A 31 -5.72 -4.35 1.73
C CYS A 31 -6.35 -5.67 1.26
N GLY A 32 -7.29 -6.22 2.04
CA GLY A 32 -8.03 -7.44 1.67
C GLY A 32 -8.76 -7.32 0.32
N ASP A 33 -9.24 -6.11 -0.01
CA ASP A 33 -9.86 -5.80 -1.30
C ASP A 33 -8.87 -5.92 -2.48
N ALA A 34 -7.58 -5.68 -2.23
CA ALA A 34 -6.52 -5.90 -3.20
C ALA A 34 -6.18 -7.38 -3.33
N LEU A 35 -6.24 -8.16 -2.24
CA LEU A 35 -6.05 -9.62 -2.29
C LEU A 35 -7.10 -10.30 -3.19
N ASP A 36 -8.36 -9.85 -3.11
CA ASP A 36 -9.48 -10.41 -3.88
C ASP A 36 -9.52 -9.96 -5.35
N LYS A 37 -8.99 -8.77 -5.66
CA LYS A 37 -8.94 -8.20 -7.02
C LYS A 37 -7.60 -8.41 -7.73
N CYS A 38 -6.58 -8.89 -7.01
CA CYS A 38 -5.27 -9.12 -7.61
C CYS A 38 -5.33 -10.26 -8.63
N PRO A 39 -4.72 -10.08 -9.82
CA PRO A 39 -4.48 -11.19 -10.73
C PRO A 39 -3.72 -12.30 -9.98
N MET A 40 -3.95 -13.55 -10.37
CA MET A 40 -3.31 -14.71 -9.76
C MET A 40 -1.80 -14.48 -9.66
N ILE A 41 -1.28 -14.46 -8.42
CA ILE A 41 0.11 -14.09 -8.17
C ILE A 41 1.03 -15.06 -8.92
N PRO A 42 2.06 -14.57 -9.63
CA PRO A 42 2.91 -15.40 -10.47
C PRO A 42 3.67 -16.41 -9.60
N LYS A 43 3.79 -17.65 -10.08
CA LYS A 43 4.51 -18.70 -9.33
C LYS A 43 5.99 -18.34 -9.25
N GLY A 44 6.50 -18.20 -8.03
CA GLY A 44 7.94 -17.99 -7.76
C GLY A 44 8.31 -16.55 -7.37
N VAL A 45 7.35 -15.63 -7.34
CA VAL A 45 7.55 -14.27 -6.82
C VAL A 45 7.30 -14.25 -5.32
N ASN A 46 8.13 -13.53 -4.55
CA ASN A 46 7.87 -13.33 -3.13
C ASN A 46 6.64 -12.43 -2.97
N HIS A 47 5.69 -12.87 -2.15
CA HIS A 47 4.47 -12.12 -1.90
C HIS A 47 4.28 -11.90 -0.42
N GLU A 48 4.08 -10.64 -0.05
CA GLU A 48 3.69 -10.23 1.29
C GLU A 48 2.32 -9.56 1.24
N HIS A 49 1.49 -9.90 2.22
CA HIS A 49 0.23 -9.22 2.44
C HIS A 49 0.31 -8.42 3.73
N TRP A 50 0.14 -7.11 3.61
CA TRP A 50 0.00 -6.22 4.74
C TRP A 50 -1.48 -5.90 4.90
N ASP A 51 -2.08 -6.40 5.98
CA ASP A 51 -3.48 -6.13 6.31
C ASP A 51 -3.61 -4.72 6.89
N LEU A 52 -3.67 -3.72 5.99
CA LEU A 52 -3.83 -2.31 6.37
C LEU A 52 -5.27 -1.88 6.08
N GLN A 53 -5.86 -1.22 7.08
CA GLN A 53 -7.17 -0.61 6.92
C GLN A 53 -7.06 0.58 5.95
N ASP A 54 -7.95 0.60 4.94
CA ASP A 54 -8.05 1.72 4.00
C ASP A 54 -8.52 2.99 4.74
N PRO A 55 -7.67 4.03 4.86
CA PRO A 55 -8.05 5.26 5.54
C PRO A 55 -9.11 6.05 4.77
N ALA A 56 -9.32 5.79 3.47
CA ALA A 56 -10.41 6.40 2.70
C ALA A 56 -11.80 5.91 3.14
N CYS A 57 -11.88 4.74 3.77
CA CYS A 57 -13.11 4.22 4.37
C CYS A 57 -13.40 4.77 5.77
N ALA A 58 -12.49 5.57 6.35
CA ALA A 58 -12.70 6.18 7.66
C ALA A 58 -13.90 7.16 7.62
N THR A 59 -14.70 7.14 8.68
CA THR A 59 -15.87 8.02 8.83
C THR A 59 -15.74 8.81 10.13
N GLY A 60 -16.28 10.03 10.15
CA GLY A 60 -16.21 10.91 11.30
C GLY A 60 -15.88 12.34 10.89
N THR A 61 -15.30 13.09 11.83
CA THR A 61 -14.79 14.44 11.62
C THR A 61 -13.51 14.42 10.77
N GLU A 62 -13.18 15.55 10.15
CA GLU A 62 -11.95 15.72 9.37
C GLU A 62 -10.69 15.34 10.18
N THR A 63 -10.67 15.68 11.47
CA THR A 63 -9.56 15.33 12.37
C THR A 63 -9.44 13.83 12.61
N GLU A 64 -10.56 13.12 12.76
CA GLU A 64 -10.58 11.66 12.93
C GLU A 64 -10.14 10.95 11.65
N ILE A 65 -10.63 11.41 10.50
CA ILE A 65 -10.20 10.90 9.19
C ILE A 65 -8.70 11.12 9.01
N LEU A 66 -8.20 12.34 9.22
CA LEU A 66 -6.77 12.66 9.13
C LEU A 66 -5.92 11.83 10.09
N ALA A 67 -6.42 11.52 11.29
CA ALA A 67 -5.72 10.65 12.24
C ALA A 67 -5.55 9.23 11.69
N GLU A 68 -6.57 8.65 11.06
CA GLU A 68 -6.45 7.33 10.41
C GLU A 68 -5.47 7.38 9.21
N PHE A 69 -5.49 8.43 8.39
CA PHE A 69 -4.49 8.60 7.31
C PHE A 69 -3.05 8.63 7.85
N ARG A 70 -2.80 9.36 8.94
CA ARG A 70 -1.47 9.42 9.58
C ARG A 70 -1.06 8.07 10.15
N LYS A 71 -1.98 7.38 10.82
CA LYS A 71 -1.74 6.04 11.38
C LYS A 71 -1.40 5.03 10.28
N THR A 72 -2.15 4.98 9.18
CA THR A 72 -1.84 4.09 8.06
C THR A 72 -0.50 4.41 7.42
N ARG A 73 -0.17 5.71 7.22
CA ARG A 73 1.16 6.14 6.76
C ARG A 73 2.28 5.62 7.66
N ASP A 74 2.13 5.78 8.97
CA ASP A 74 3.17 5.40 9.93
C ASP A 74 3.35 3.88 10.00
N LEU A 75 2.27 3.11 9.87
CA LEU A 75 2.33 1.65 9.73
C LEU A 75 3.10 1.24 8.48
N ILE A 76 2.80 1.84 7.31
CA ILE A 76 3.54 1.56 6.06
C ILE A 76 5.02 1.86 6.24
N LYS A 77 5.36 2.99 6.88
CA LYS A 77 6.74 3.39 7.14
C LYS A 77 7.50 2.35 7.97
N GLU A 78 6.89 1.82 9.02
CA GLU A 78 7.52 0.80 9.86
C GLU A 78 7.65 -0.55 9.12
N GLN A 79 6.66 -0.95 8.34
CA GLN A 79 6.73 -2.19 7.54
C GLN A 79 7.84 -2.12 6.49
N VAL A 80 7.95 -1.00 5.75
CA VAL A 80 9.01 -0.81 4.76
C VAL A 80 10.40 -0.90 5.39
N LYS A 81 10.61 -0.32 6.58
CA LYS A 81 11.89 -0.43 7.31
C LYS A 81 12.25 -1.87 7.69
N MET A 82 11.26 -2.74 7.87
CA MET A 82 11.51 -4.15 8.19
C MET A 82 11.96 -4.96 6.96
N ILE A 83 11.59 -4.53 5.75
CA ILE A 83 12.04 -5.14 4.49
C ILE A 83 13.51 -4.83 4.20
N GLU A 84 14.02 -3.66 4.57
CA GLU A 84 15.40 -3.22 4.26
C GLU A 84 16.52 -3.99 5.01
N LYS A 85 16.24 -5.16 5.62
CA LYS A 85 17.22 -5.99 6.34
C LYS A 85 17.69 -7.20 5.53
#